data_AF-A0A530A5D3-F1
#
_entry.id   AF-A0A530A5D3-F1
#
_cell.length_a   1.000
_cell.length_b   1.000
_cell.length_c   1.000
_cell.angle_alpha   90.00
_cell.angle_beta   90.00
_cell.angle_gamma   90.00
#
_symmetry.space_group_name_H-M   'P 1'
#
loop_
_entity.id
_entity.type
_entity.pdbx_description
1 polymer ?
#
loop_
_entity_poly.entity_id
_entity_poly.type
_entity_poly.pdbx_seq_one_letter_code
_entity_poly.pdbx_strand_id
1 'polypeptide(L)' 'LTEGATGKPAGAWTGEQVIDFMLASLIDGDFYILCPDNEVARPTDEKRMAWAIGDIIENRPALSRWHPDHKDAFAAFMNR' A
#
# COMPACT_ATOMS: atom_id res chain seq x y z
N LEU A 1 17.47 6.15 15.56
CA LEU A 1 16.35 6.32 14.59
C LEU A 1 15.13 7.03 15.20
N THR A 2 15.22 7.55 16.43
CA THR A 2 14.15 8.35 17.05
C THR A 2 14.74 9.45 17.93
N GLU A 3 15.69 10.24 17.40
CA GLU A 3 16.06 11.49 18.07
C GLU A 3 15.20 12.60 17.48
N GLY A 4 14.24 13.12 18.27
CA GLY A 4 13.41 14.28 17.93
C GLY A 4 11.90 14.04 17.79
N ALA A 5 11.41 12.80 17.78
CA ALA A 5 9.98 12.52 17.75
C ALA A 5 9.38 12.60 19.17
N THR A 6 8.56 13.62 19.45
CA THR A 6 7.88 13.82 20.74
C THR A 6 6.62 12.94 20.91
N GLY A 7 6.25 12.19 19.87
CA GLY A 7 5.12 11.27 19.87
C GLY A 7 5.03 10.47 18.58
N LYS A 8 4.22 9.41 18.60
CA LYS A 8 3.96 8.55 17.45
C LYS A 8 3.17 9.32 16.36
N PRO A 9 3.59 9.33 15.09
CA PRO A 9 2.81 9.89 13.99
C PRO A 9 1.45 9.20 13.84
N ALA A 10 0.41 9.93 13.43
CA ALA A 10 -0.94 9.39 13.28
C ALA A 10 -1.02 8.23 12.26
N GLY A 11 -0.23 8.30 11.19
CA GLY A 11 -0.11 7.24 10.17
C GLY A 11 0.80 6.07 10.55
N ALA A 12 1.56 6.17 11.65
CA ALA A 12 2.36 5.03 12.10
C ALA A 12 1.49 4.06 12.90
N TRP A 13 1.87 2.78 12.95
CA TRP A 13 1.33 1.81 13.91
C TRP A 13 2.30 1.61 15.09
N THR A 14 1.78 1.29 16.27
CA THR A 14 2.66 0.80 17.36
C THR A 14 3.05 -0.64 17.06
N GLY A 15 4.07 -1.15 17.75
CA GLY A 15 4.44 -2.56 17.64
C GLY A 15 3.27 -3.48 18.04
N GLU A 16 2.54 -3.13 19.09
CA GLU A 16 1.38 -3.90 19.58
C GLU A 16 0.27 -3.97 18.53
N GLN A 17 -0.05 -2.86 17.87
CA GLN A 17 -1.07 -2.85 16.80
C GLN A 17 -0.69 -3.76 15.63
N VAL A 18 0.60 -3.77 15.25
CA VAL A 18 1.10 -4.66 14.21
C VAL A 18 0.96 -6.12 14.64
N ILE A 19 1.33 -6.44 15.88
CA ILE A 19 1.26 -7.81 16.41
C ILE A 19 -0.19 -8.29 16.47
N ASP A 20 -1.10 -7.50 17.04
CA ASP A 20 -2.51 -7.87 17.18
C ASP A 20 -3.15 -8.14 15.81
N PHE A 21 -2.89 -7.27 14.83
CA PHE A 21 -3.39 -7.45 13.47
C PHE A 21 -2.77 -8.67 12.77
N MET A 22 -1.46 -8.89 12.96
CA MET A 22 -0.76 -10.04 12.41
C MET A 22 -1.34 -11.35 12.95
N LEU A 23 -1.55 -11.45 14.27
CA LEU A 23 -2.11 -12.65 14.88
C LEU A 23 -3.52 -12.96 14.39
N ALA A 24 -4.37 -11.95 14.26
CA ALA A 24 -5.71 -12.12 13.67
C ALA A 24 -5.62 -12.62 12.22
N SER A 25 -4.77 -12.01 11.39
CA SER A 25 -4.59 -12.40 9.98
C SER A 25 -4.07 -13.84 9.85
N LEU A 26 -3.17 -14.27 10.74
CA LEU A 26 -2.68 -15.65 10.77
C LEU A 26 -3.78 -16.66 11.12
N ILE A 27 -4.70 -16.31 12.02
CA ILE A 27 -5.87 -17.15 12.34
C ILE A 27 -6.80 -17.28 11.13
N ASP A 28 -6.96 -16.20 10.36
CA ASP A 28 -7.75 -16.18 9.13
C ASP A 28 -7.05 -16.92 7.96
N GLY A 29 -5.80 -17.34 8.14
CA GLY A 29 -5.02 -18.09 7.15
C GLY A 29 -4.34 -17.23 6.10
N ASP A 30 -4.22 -15.92 6.33
CA ASP A 30 -3.57 -15.00 5.41
C ASP A 30 -2.06 -15.23 5.36
N PHE A 31 -1.53 -15.47 4.16
CA PHE A 31 -0.08 -15.53 3.94
C PHE A 31 0.55 -14.14 3.75
N TYR A 32 -0.12 -13.27 2.99
CA TYR A 32 0.29 -11.88 2.80
C TYR A 32 -0.55 -10.95 3.66
N ILE A 33 0.08 -10.34 4.65
CA ILE A 33 -0.57 -9.41 5.58
C ILE A 33 -0.26 -7.99 5.11
N LEU A 34 -1.28 -7.33 4.54
CA LEU A 34 -1.19 -5.94 4.14
C LEU A 34 -1.60 -5.04 5.31
N CYS A 35 -0.60 -4.50 6.01
CA CYS A 35 -0.84 -3.60 7.13
C CYS A 35 -1.41 -2.25 6.64
N PRO A 36 -2.52 -1.78 7.24
CA PRO A 36 -3.00 -0.41 7.06
C PRO A 36 -1.97 0.63 7.52
N ASP A 37 -1.88 1.75 6.81
CA ASP A 37 -1.08 2.93 7.20
C ASP A 37 -1.92 4.06 7.79
N ASN A 38 -3.23 3.84 7.99
CA ASN A 38 -4.22 4.84 8.40
C ASN A 38 -4.33 6.09 7.49
N GLU A 39 -3.69 6.10 6.32
CA GLU A 39 -3.71 7.22 5.37
C GLU A 39 -4.46 6.86 4.10
N VAL A 40 -4.38 5.60 3.68
CA VAL A 40 -5.00 5.11 2.45
C VAL A 40 -5.91 3.93 2.76
N ALA A 41 -7.09 3.91 2.11
CA ALA A 41 -7.99 2.78 2.21
C ALA A 41 -7.43 1.57 1.45
N ARG A 42 -7.48 0.38 2.05
CA ARG A 42 -6.99 -0.89 1.46
C ARG A 42 -7.32 -1.11 -0.02
N PRO A 43 -8.56 -0.85 -0.51
CA PRO A 43 -8.87 -1.02 -1.94
C PRO A 43 -8.02 -0.14 -2.87
N THR A 44 -7.61 1.04 -2.39
CA THR A 44 -6.74 1.94 -3.14
C THR A 44 -5.32 1.38 -3.25
N ASP A 45 -4.80 0.77 -2.18
CA ASP A 45 -3.47 0.15 -2.20
C ASP A 45 -3.46 -1.10 -3.06
N GLU A 46 -4.49 -1.93 -2.97
CA GLU A 46 -4.65 -3.11 -3.84
C GLU A 46 -4.66 -2.71 -5.32
N LYS A 47 -5.38 -1.64 -5.68
CA LYS A 47 -5.34 -1.07 -7.04
C LYS A 47 -3.94 -0.61 -7.42
N ARG A 48 -3.25 0.12 -6.56
CA ARG A 48 -1.88 0.60 -6.82
C ARG A 48 -0.88 -0.56 -6.99
N MET A 49 -1.03 -1.62 -6.19
CA MET A 49 -0.25 -2.84 -6.32
C MET A 49 -0.52 -3.54 -7.65
N ALA A 50 -1.80 -3.73 -8.00
CA ALA A 50 -2.18 -4.32 -9.28
C ALA A 50 -1.62 -3.54 -10.47
N TRP A 51 -1.68 -2.19 -10.43
CA TRP A 51 -1.06 -1.35 -11.43
C TRP A 51 0.46 -1.55 -11.50
N ALA A 52 1.15 -1.57 -10.36
CA ALA A 52 2.60 -1.76 -10.32
C ALA A 52 3.03 -3.13 -10.86
N ILE A 53 2.27 -4.20 -10.57
CA ILE A 53 2.51 -5.52 -11.17
C ILE A 53 2.25 -5.49 -12.68
N GLY A 54 1.24 -4.73 -13.13
CA GLY A 54 0.99 -4.47 -14.54
C GLY A 54 2.17 -3.80 -15.26
N ASP A 55 2.98 -2.99 -14.58
CA ASP A 55 4.18 -2.40 -15.19
C ASP A 55 5.15 -3.48 -15.67
N ILE A 56 5.28 -4.56 -14.88
CA ILE A 56 6.14 -5.70 -15.22
C ILE A 56 5.50 -6.54 -16.34
N ILE A 57 4.21 -6.83 -16.22
CA ILE A 57 3.49 -7.71 -17.17
C ILE A 57 3.40 -7.08 -18.56
N GLU A 58 3.09 -5.79 -18.63
CA GLU A 58 2.87 -5.05 -19.88
C GLU A 58 4.13 -4.36 -20.39
N ASN A 59 5.27 -4.54 -19.71
CA ASN A 59 6.55 -3.91 -20.02
C ASN A 59 6.44 -2.36 -20.11
N ARG A 60 5.74 -1.76 -19.14
CA ARG A 60 5.66 -0.29 -18.98
C ARG A 60 6.90 0.24 -18.23
N PRO A 61 7.21 1.54 -18.32
CA PRO A 61 8.26 2.14 -17.51
C PRO A 61 8.03 1.91 -16.01
N ALA A 62 9.10 1.74 -15.24
CA ALA A 62 8.99 1.60 -13.79
C ALA A 62 8.28 2.81 -13.16
N LEU A 63 7.39 2.56 -12.19
CA LEU A 63 6.56 3.57 -11.55
C LEU A 63 5.66 4.31 -12.55
N SER A 64 5.08 3.59 -13.52
CA SER A 64 4.36 4.18 -14.65
C SER A 64 3.19 5.07 -14.22
N ARG A 65 2.64 4.89 -13.02
CA ARG A 65 1.59 5.76 -12.45
C ARG A 65 1.98 7.25 -12.40
N TRP A 66 3.27 7.55 -12.39
CA TRP A 66 3.81 8.92 -12.43
C TRP A 66 4.40 9.31 -13.79
N HIS A 67 4.46 8.37 -14.74
CA HIS A 67 5.01 8.63 -16.06
C HIS A 67 4.01 9.47 -16.89
N PRO A 68 4.45 10.54 -17.57
CA PRO A 68 3.56 11.42 -18.33
C PRO A 68 2.64 10.68 -19.30
N ASP A 69 3.17 9.67 -19.99
CA ASP A 69 2.44 8.90 -21.00
C ASP A 69 1.42 7.90 -20.41
N HIS A 70 1.48 7.62 -19.10
CA HIS A 70 0.64 6.62 -18.43
C HIS A 70 -0.26 7.21 -17.33
N LYS A 71 -0.10 8.49 -16.99
CA LYS A 71 -0.87 9.16 -15.91
C LYS A 71 -2.39 9.07 -16.13
N ASP A 72 -2.86 9.25 -17.36
CA ASP A 72 -4.30 9.28 -17.67
C ASP A 72 -4.89 7.87 -17.65
N ALA A 73 -4.12 6.88 -18.12
CA ALA A 73 -4.48 5.48 -18.02
C ALA A 73 -4.55 5.02 -16.56
N PHE A 74 -3.61 5.46 -15.72
CA PHE A 74 -3.63 5.19 -14.29
C PHE A 74 -4.85 5.84 -13.61
N ALA A 75 -5.14 7.11 -13.89
CA ALA A 75 -6.31 7.80 -13.35
C ALA A 75 -7.63 7.09 -13.76
N ALA A 76 -7.74 6.69 -15.03
CA ALA A 76 -8.88 5.92 -15.52
C ALA A 76 -9.00 4.56 -14.81
N PHE A 77 -7.88 3.87 -14.56
CA PHE A 77 -7.85 2.61 -13.81
C PHE A 77 -8.30 2.79 -12.35
N MET A 78 -7.88 3.86 -11.68
CA MET A 78 -8.28 4.14 -10.30
C MET A 78 -9.79 4.37 -10.14
N ASN A 79 -10.45 4.91 -11.17
CA ASN A 79 -11.88 5.24 -11.18
C ASN A 79 -12.80 4.07 -11.57
N ARG A 80 -12.26 2.92 -11.98
CA ARG A 80 -13.04 1.70 -12.27
C ARG A 80 -13.36 0.95 -10.97
#